data_AF-A0AAW1SRX7-F1
#
_entry.id   AF-A0AAW1SRX7-F1
#
_cell.length_a   1.000
_cell.length_b   1.000
_cell.length_c   1.000
_cell.angle_alpha   90.00
_cell.angle_beta   90.00
_cell.angle_gamma   90.00
#
_symmetry.space_group_name_H-M   'P 1'
#
loop_
_entity.id
_entity.type
_entity.pdbx_description
1 polymer ?
#
loop_
_entity_poly.entity_id
_entity_poly.type
_entity_poly.pdbx_seq_one_letter_code
_entity_poly.pdbx_strand_id
1 'polypeptide(L)'
;MATEVATPFEGSFATRGPGKTLLCSFEPSRDLSQAGTDPRRWSLTDLGYEQGKACSPFGVCEPFQLLNPIFVAQLKTELMGDAVQQNCRFSTNRTPCCLRGVAEHSQLVNQLWTSEETTRRISEVVGTPLKPIFNYEKGICNVQVPSDGDSKRNVDDWHTDSYPVVAIVLLSNPSPGGETCCMTTDGNELPLQFPTAGSCIVLQGSAVKHCARRVLSENPVDARITMVTSYVPADPMAPDCSILRGPRTNSDLEVLYCQWAEYRLASLASKVTTLSQGVADTRRAKGRLTRIEVKDLQERCQEMMSFLSVTAQEMQF
;
A
#
# COMPACT_ATOMS: atom_id res chain seq x y z
N MET A 1 -7.19 80.03 16.19
CA MET A 1 -7.51 79.64 14.81
C MET A 1 -6.32 78.87 14.25
N ALA A 2 -6.43 77.54 14.23
CA ALA A 2 -5.67 76.63 13.38
C ALA A 2 -6.42 75.29 13.41
N THR A 3 -6.55 74.71 12.23
CA THR A 3 -7.48 73.65 11.80
C THR A 3 -7.13 72.25 12.29
N GLU A 4 -8.16 71.45 12.58
CA GLU A 4 -8.12 70.01 12.86
C GLU A 4 -7.67 69.18 11.65
N VAL A 5 -6.86 68.14 11.93
CA VAL A 5 -6.81 66.91 11.12
C VAL A 5 -6.88 65.74 12.11
N ALA A 6 -7.89 64.91 11.96
CA ALA A 6 -8.17 63.75 12.81
C ALA A 6 -7.17 62.60 12.56
N THR A 7 -6.68 62.00 13.64
CA THR A 7 -6.02 60.68 13.65
C THR A 7 -7.03 59.60 14.08
N PRO A 8 -7.09 58.41 13.44
CA PRO A 8 -7.90 57.33 13.94
C PRO A 8 -7.12 56.48 14.97
N PHE A 9 -7.63 56.54 16.20
CA PHE A 9 -7.78 55.47 17.19
C PHE A 9 -6.88 54.22 17.08
N GLU A 10 -5.92 54.11 18.00
CA GLU A 10 -5.32 52.85 18.40
C GLU A 10 -6.33 52.02 19.21
N GLY A 11 -6.83 50.94 18.61
CA GLY A 11 -7.59 49.90 19.29
C GLY A 11 -6.83 48.58 19.20
N SER A 12 -6.27 48.14 20.33
CA SER A 12 -5.55 46.87 20.50
C SER A 12 -6.36 45.67 20.00
N PHE A 13 -6.04 45.17 18.80
CA PHE A 13 -6.36 43.81 18.40
C PHE A 13 -5.28 42.89 18.95
N ALA A 14 -5.61 42.18 20.03
CA ALA A 14 -4.84 41.02 20.45
C ALA A 14 -4.88 39.98 19.32
N THR A 15 -3.79 39.89 18.57
CA THR A 15 -3.58 38.84 17.58
C THR A 15 -3.49 37.51 18.33
N ARG A 16 -4.55 36.69 18.23
CA ARG A 16 -4.43 35.27 18.50
C ARG A 16 -3.47 34.72 17.44
N GLY A 17 -2.26 34.36 17.87
CA GLY A 17 -1.32 33.63 17.03
C GLY A 17 -1.96 32.35 16.49
N PRO A 18 -1.45 31.80 15.36
CA PRO A 18 -1.95 30.55 14.84
C PRO A 18 -1.78 29.50 15.93
N GLY A 19 -2.90 28.87 16.32
CA GLY A 19 -2.86 27.75 17.24
C GLY A 19 -1.88 26.73 16.67
N LYS A 20 -0.91 26.30 17.48
CA LYS A 20 -0.12 25.11 17.19
C LYS A 20 -1.12 23.98 17.01
N THR A 21 -1.45 23.62 15.76
CA THR A 21 -1.98 22.30 15.45
C THR A 21 -0.96 21.34 16.04
N LEU A 22 -1.30 20.61 17.10
CA LEU A 22 -0.52 19.46 17.51
C LEU A 22 -0.57 18.51 16.32
N LEU A 23 0.46 18.55 15.48
CA LEU A 23 0.75 17.52 14.50
C LEU A 23 0.92 16.24 15.31
N CYS A 24 -0.12 15.42 15.38
CA CYS A 24 -0.04 14.12 16.03
C CYS A 24 0.84 13.25 15.12
N SER A 25 2.13 13.19 15.40
CA SER A 25 3.07 12.34 14.67
C SER A 25 2.83 10.87 15.01
N PHE A 26 3.00 9.98 14.03
CA PHE A 26 2.93 8.55 14.28
C PHE A 26 4.06 8.07 15.19
N GLU A 27 3.72 7.32 16.24
CA GLU A 27 4.64 6.68 17.16
C GLU A 27 4.35 5.18 17.25
N PRO A 28 5.23 4.28 16.76
CA PRO A 28 4.92 2.86 16.68
C PRO A 28 4.53 2.21 18.01
N SER A 29 5.19 2.60 19.12
CA SER A 29 4.93 2.06 20.46
C SER A 29 3.55 2.46 21.02
N ARG A 30 3.00 3.57 20.53
CA ARG A 30 1.68 4.08 20.92
C ARG A 30 0.61 3.60 19.96
N ASP A 31 0.85 3.77 18.66
CA ASP A 31 -0.17 3.74 17.60
C ASP A 31 -0.38 2.35 17.00
N LEU A 32 0.65 1.49 17.04
CA LEU A 32 0.47 0.08 16.73
C LEU A 32 -0.09 -0.64 17.97
N SER A 33 -0.95 -1.63 17.72
CA SER A 33 -1.40 -2.53 18.77
C SER A 33 -0.23 -3.37 19.33
N GLN A 34 -0.35 -3.89 20.54
CA GLN A 34 0.62 -4.87 21.03
C GLN A 34 0.59 -6.11 20.13
N ALA A 35 1.75 -6.74 19.94
CA ALA A 35 1.84 -7.97 19.15
C ALA A 35 0.89 -9.02 19.76
N GLY A 36 -0.16 -9.35 19.01
CA GLY A 36 -1.10 -10.40 19.38
C GLY A 36 -0.57 -11.79 19.06
N THR A 37 -1.47 -12.76 18.99
CA THR A 37 -1.15 -14.08 18.44
C THR A 37 -0.75 -13.96 16.97
N ASP A 38 0.30 -14.69 16.59
CA ASP A 38 0.75 -14.81 15.22
C ASP A 38 -0.42 -15.32 14.34
N PRO A 39 -0.84 -14.58 13.29
CA PRO A 39 -1.98 -15.00 12.49
C PRO A 39 -1.67 -16.31 11.76
N ARG A 40 -2.69 -17.15 11.60
CA ARG A 40 -2.60 -18.29 10.69
C ARG A 40 -2.31 -17.77 9.27
N ARG A 41 -1.50 -18.52 8.53
CA ARG A 41 -1.14 -18.22 7.15
C ARG A 41 -1.52 -19.38 6.24
N TRP A 42 -1.87 -19.07 5.01
CA TRP A 42 -1.94 -20.00 3.89
C TRP A 42 -0.81 -19.68 2.93
N SER A 43 -0.06 -20.69 2.54
CA SER A 43 0.91 -20.60 1.45
C SER A 43 0.19 -20.55 0.10
N LEU A 44 0.91 -20.16 -0.96
CA LEU A 44 0.43 -20.27 -2.33
C LEU A 44 0.03 -21.71 -2.65
N THR A 45 0.80 -22.69 -2.18
CA THR A 45 0.52 -24.12 -2.36
C THR A 45 -0.75 -24.56 -1.64
N ASP A 46 -1.01 -24.08 -0.43
CA ASP A 46 -2.27 -24.37 0.29
C ASP A 46 -3.50 -23.86 -0.47
N LEU A 47 -3.34 -22.78 -1.23
CA LEU A 47 -4.37 -22.19 -2.09
C LEU A 47 -4.38 -22.78 -3.51
N GLY A 48 -3.49 -23.73 -3.80
CA GLY A 48 -3.35 -24.40 -5.09
C GLY A 48 -2.63 -23.60 -6.18
N TYR A 49 -1.94 -22.51 -5.83
CA TYR A 49 -1.11 -21.71 -6.73
C TYR A 49 0.34 -22.21 -6.75
N GLU A 50 0.97 -22.12 -7.91
CA GLU A 50 2.43 -22.21 -8.02
C GLU A 50 3.08 -20.89 -7.60
N GLN A 51 4.30 -20.95 -7.06
CA GLN A 51 4.99 -19.73 -6.64
C GLN A 51 5.30 -18.80 -7.82
N GLY A 52 5.71 -19.35 -8.97
CA GLY A 52 6.01 -18.57 -10.17
C GLY A 52 6.94 -17.39 -9.90
N LYS A 53 6.44 -16.17 -10.14
CA LYS A 53 7.17 -14.90 -9.91
C LYS A 53 6.88 -14.23 -8.56
N ALA A 54 6.13 -14.90 -7.67
CA ALA A 54 5.85 -14.36 -6.34
C ALA A 54 7.14 -14.25 -5.51
N CYS A 55 7.22 -13.19 -4.70
CA CYS A 55 8.43 -12.87 -3.93
C CYS A 55 8.67 -13.82 -2.74
N SER A 56 7.69 -14.64 -2.37
CA SER A 56 7.76 -15.63 -1.28
C SER A 56 6.68 -16.71 -1.49
N PRO A 57 6.75 -17.85 -0.76
CA PRO A 57 5.69 -18.88 -0.82
C PRO A 57 4.40 -18.46 -0.08
N PHE A 58 4.38 -17.29 0.57
CA PHE A 58 3.21 -16.76 1.28
C PHE A 58 2.06 -16.45 0.32
N GLY A 59 0.85 -16.86 0.68
CA GLY A 59 -0.39 -16.56 -0.03
C GLY A 59 -1.19 -15.47 0.67
N VAL A 60 -1.69 -15.75 1.88
CA VAL A 60 -2.52 -14.82 2.68
C VAL A 60 -2.49 -15.18 4.16
N CYS A 61 -2.78 -14.23 5.05
CA CYS A 61 -2.97 -14.49 6.48
C CYS A 61 -4.40 -14.26 6.96
N GLU A 62 -4.74 -14.84 8.10
CA GLU A 62 -5.90 -14.42 8.89
C GLU A 62 -5.73 -12.97 9.35
N PRO A 63 -6.83 -12.23 9.56
CA PRO A 63 -6.76 -10.87 10.10
C PRO A 63 -6.08 -10.84 11.47
N PHE A 64 -5.16 -9.91 11.66
CA PHE A 64 -4.53 -9.64 12.96
C PHE A 64 -4.67 -8.15 13.30
N GLN A 65 -4.69 -7.81 14.60
CA GLN A 65 -4.73 -6.40 14.98
C GLN A 65 -3.38 -5.75 14.66
N LEU A 66 -3.38 -4.71 13.83
CA LEU A 66 -2.18 -3.93 13.51
C LEU A 66 -2.21 -2.59 14.24
N LEU A 67 -3.28 -1.83 14.06
CA LEU A 67 -3.44 -0.50 14.62
C LEU A 67 -4.28 -0.54 15.89
N ASN A 68 -3.99 0.33 16.85
CA ASN A 68 -4.91 0.49 17.98
C ASN A 68 -6.17 1.31 17.56
N PRO A 69 -7.30 1.19 18.27
CA PRO A 69 -8.54 1.89 17.91
C PRO A 69 -8.47 3.43 17.97
N ILE A 70 -7.66 3.99 18.88
CA ILE A 70 -7.47 5.45 19.01
C ILE A 70 -6.80 6.01 17.75
N PHE A 71 -5.76 5.32 17.28
CA PHE A 71 -5.04 5.70 16.07
C PHE A 71 -5.90 5.53 14.82
N VAL A 72 -6.74 4.49 14.76
CA VAL A 72 -7.74 4.35 13.69
C VAL A 72 -8.66 5.57 13.62
N ALA A 73 -9.13 6.07 14.76
CA ALA A 73 -9.97 7.28 14.79
C ALA A 73 -9.20 8.51 14.27
N GLN A 74 -7.92 8.67 14.64
CA GLN A 74 -7.06 9.75 14.14
C GLN A 74 -6.87 9.67 12.62
N LEU A 75 -6.60 8.48 12.08
CA LEU A 75 -6.50 8.27 10.63
C LEU A 75 -7.80 8.63 9.92
N LYS A 76 -8.97 8.28 10.47
CA LYS A 76 -10.24 8.69 9.88
C LYS A 76 -10.41 10.21 9.85
N THR A 77 -10.01 10.92 10.90
CA THR A 77 -10.02 12.39 10.91
C THR A 77 -9.07 12.97 9.87
N GLU A 78 -7.85 12.43 9.78
CA GLU A 78 -6.83 12.83 8.81
C GLU A 78 -7.34 12.67 7.37
N LEU A 79 -7.98 11.53 7.06
CA LEU A 79 -8.52 11.27 5.73
C LEU A 79 -9.64 12.24 5.35
N MET A 80 -10.37 12.81 6.31
CA MET A 80 -11.43 13.80 6.07
C MET A 80 -10.89 15.23 5.94
N GLY A 81 -9.59 15.45 6.15
CA GLY A 81 -8.97 16.76 6.02
C GLY A 81 -9.01 17.29 4.58
N ASP A 82 -9.12 18.62 4.45
CA ASP A 82 -9.28 19.31 3.17
C ASP A 82 -8.18 18.94 2.15
N ALA A 83 -6.93 18.87 2.59
CA ALA A 83 -5.80 18.53 1.73
C ALA A 83 -5.94 17.13 1.09
N VAL A 84 -6.40 16.14 1.86
CA VAL A 84 -6.62 14.78 1.35
C VAL A 84 -7.85 14.76 0.44
N GLN A 85 -8.97 15.35 0.88
CA GLN A 85 -10.23 15.31 0.12
C GLN A 85 -10.13 16.03 -1.24
N GLN A 86 -9.36 17.12 -1.32
CA GLN A 86 -9.20 17.91 -2.55
C GLN A 86 -8.23 17.26 -3.55
N ASN A 87 -7.16 16.63 -3.08
CA ASN A 87 -6.06 16.19 -3.97
C ASN A 87 -6.03 14.69 -4.21
N CYS A 88 -6.66 13.88 -3.34
CA CYS A 88 -6.52 12.43 -3.40
C CYS A 88 -7.74 11.71 -3.97
N ARG A 89 -8.86 12.40 -4.21
CA ARG A 89 -10.15 11.75 -4.48
C ARG A 89 -10.34 11.38 -5.94
N PHE A 90 -10.51 10.09 -6.20
CA PHE A 90 -10.80 9.51 -7.50
C PHE A 90 -12.08 8.65 -7.45
N SER A 91 -12.71 8.47 -8.61
CA SER A 91 -13.88 7.60 -8.78
C SER A 91 -13.79 6.87 -10.10
N THR A 92 -14.10 5.59 -10.10
CA THR A 92 -14.24 4.77 -11.31
C THR A 92 -15.45 3.85 -11.19
N ASN A 93 -15.84 3.20 -12.29
CA ASN A 93 -16.89 2.18 -12.28
C ASN A 93 -16.57 1.00 -11.34
N ARG A 94 -15.28 0.77 -11.04
CA ARG A 94 -14.80 -0.30 -10.15
C ARG A 94 -14.69 0.17 -8.70
N THR A 95 -14.35 1.44 -8.47
CA THR A 95 -14.15 1.99 -7.13
C THR A 95 -14.87 3.34 -7.01
N PRO A 96 -16.10 3.37 -6.44
CA PRO A 96 -16.94 4.57 -6.41
C PRO A 96 -16.29 5.75 -5.69
N CYS A 97 -15.49 5.48 -4.65
CA CYS A 97 -14.70 6.47 -3.95
C CYS A 97 -13.36 5.85 -3.51
N CYS A 98 -12.27 6.34 -4.11
CA CYS A 98 -10.91 5.93 -3.82
C CYS A 98 -10.08 7.17 -3.47
N LEU A 99 -9.28 7.11 -2.41
CA LEU A 99 -8.27 8.13 -2.11
C LEU A 99 -6.89 7.55 -2.46
N ARG A 100 -6.20 8.13 -3.44
CA ARG A 100 -4.85 7.73 -3.86
C ARG A 100 -3.87 8.90 -3.73
N GLY A 101 -2.59 8.62 -3.52
CA GLY A 101 -1.61 9.65 -3.19
C GLY A 101 -1.77 10.24 -1.78
N VAL A 102 -2.46 9.55 -0.87
CA VAL A 102 -2.77 10.08 0.48
C VAL A 102 -1.49 10.44 1.25
N ALA A 103 -0.44 9.63 1.15
CA ALA A 103 0.84 9.90 1.80
C ALA A 103 1.60 11.12 1.23
N GLU A 104 1.21 11.65 0.07
CA GLU A 104 1.72 12.94 -0.43
C GLU A 104 1.14 14.12 0.36
N HIS A 105 -0.08 13.95 0.88
CA HIS A 105 -0.87 15.01 1.51
C HIS A 105 -1.09 14.78 3.01
N SER A 106 -0.67 13.65 3.54
CA SER A 106 -0.77 13.30 4.96
C SER A 106 0.58 12.81 5.50
N GLN A 107 1.19 13.63 6.35
CA GLN A 107 2.40 13.26 7.07
C GLN A 107 2.15 12.04 7.98
N LEU A 108 0.97 11.96 8.59
CA LEU A 108 0.59 10.87 9.49
C LEU A 108 0.56 9.52 8.75
N VAL A 109 -0.11 9.47 7.59
CA VAL A 109 -0.19 8.26 6.76
C VAL A 109 1.18 7.87 6.21
N ASN A 110 1.99 8.85 5.78
CA ASN A 110 3.34 8.57 5.32
C ASN A 110 4.22 8.00 6.43
N GLN A 111 4.17 8.58 7.64
CA GLN A 111 4.94 8.09 8.79
C GLN A 111 4.54 6.68 9.21
N LEU A 112 3.23 6.37 9.24
CA LEU A 112 2.74 5.02 9.52
C LEU A 112 3.36 3.99 8.59
N TRP A 113 3.28 4.23 7.28
CA TRP A 113 3.65 3.24 6.28
C TRP A 113 5.15 3.22 5.94
N THR A 114 5.89 4.28 6.27
CA THR A 114 7.36 4.31 6.16
C THR A 114 8.05 3.78 7.42
N SER A 115 7.32 3.61 8.52
CA SER A 115 7.90 3.11 9.76
C SER A 115 8.55 1.73 9.60
N GLU A 116 9.77 1.61 10.11
CA GLU A 116 10.50 0.35 10.19
C GLU A 116 9.72 -0.70 10.97
N GLU A 117 9.07 -0.32 12.07
CA GLU A 117 8.31 -1.24 12.91
C GLU A 117 7.04 -1.74 12.22
N THR A 118 6.30 -0.87 11.51
CA THR A 118 5.17 -1.30 10.68
C THR A 118 5.66 -2.29 9.61
N THR A 119 6.72 -1.93 8.88
CA THR A 119 7.29 -2.77 7.81
C THR A 119 7.82 -4.10 8.33
N ARG A 120 8.44 -4.12 9.52
CA ARG A 120 8.93 -5.33 10.19
C ARG A 120 7.79 -6.30 10.45
N ARG A 121 6.68 -5.82 11.05
CA ARG A 121 5.50 -6.67 11.33
C ARG A 121 4.89 -7.26 10.08
N ILE A 122 4.76 -6.48 8.99
CA ILE A 122 4.28 -7.00 7.71
C ILE A 122 5.27 -8.03 7.14
N SER A 123 6.58 -7.76 7.20
CA SER A 123 7.63 -8.67 6.74
C SER A 123 7.61 -10.01 7.50
N GLU A 124 7.37 -9.98 8.81
CA GLU A 124 7.24 -11.18 9.66
C GLU A 124 6.00 -12.01 9.32
N VAL A 125 4.89 -11.37 8.95
CA VAL A 125 3.70 -12.08 8.45
C VAL A 125 4.00 -12.76 7.11
N VAL A 126 4.73 -12.11 6.21
CA VAL A 126 5.05 -12.68 4.89
C VAL A 126 6.21 -13.67 4.92
N GLY A 127 7.08 -13.61 5.94
CA GLY A 127 8.28 -14.44 6.06
C GLY A 127 9.45 -14.02 5.17
N THR A 128 9.43 -12.79 4.64
CA THR A 128 10.54 -12.21 3.87
C THR A 128 10.65 -10.71 4.15
N PRO A 129 11.86 -10.12 4.17
CA PRO A 129 12.03 -8.68 4.29
C PRO A 129 11.33 -7.92 3.15
N LEU A 130 10.48 -6.95 3.51
CA LEU A 130 9.75 -6.11 2.58
C LEU A 130 10.12 -4.64 2.74
N LYS A 131 9.72 -3.83 1.77
CA LYS A 131 9.68 -2.37 1.85
C LYS A 131 8.44 -1.85 1.13
N PRO A 132 7.84 -0.74 1.58
CA PRO A 132 6.81 -0.05 0.81
C PRO A 132 7.36 0.32 -0.58
N ILE A 133 6.52 0.25 -1.62
CA ILE A 133 7.01 0.43 -2.99
C ILE A 133 7.48 1.87 -3.29
N PHE A 134 6.57 2.83 -3.27
CA PHE A 134 6.82 4.27 -3.36
C PHE A 134 5.65 5.03 -2.71
N ASN A 135 5.81 6.33 -2.49
CA ASN A 135 4.97 7.10 -1.59
C ASN A 135 3.51 7.19 -2.03
N TYR A 136 3.26 7.33 -3.34
CA TYR A 136 1.92 7.44 -3.92
C TYR A 136 1.01 6.23 -3.65
N GLU A 137 1.58 5.04 -3.46
CA GLU A 137 0.87 3.79 -3.17
C GLU A 137 0.73 3.49 -1.67
N LYS A 138 1.19 4.40 -0.80
CA LYS A 138 1.01 4.25 0.65
C LYS A 138 -0.33 4.83 1.08
N GLY A 139 -1.13 4.01 1.76
CA GLY A 139 -2.36 4.44 2.41
C GLY A 139 -3.51 4.72 1.46
N ILE A 140 -3.63 3.96 0.38
CA ILE A 140 -4.76 4.04 -0.56
C ILE A 140 -6.03 3.70 0.19
N CYS A 141 -6.99 4.62 0.23
CA CYS A 141 -8.22 4.41 0.98
C CYS A 141 -9.41 4.16 0.05
N ASN A 142 -10.04 3.00 0.22
CA ASN A 142 -11.27 2.67 -0.50
C ASN A 142 -12.45 2.91 0.44
N VAL A 143 -13.43 3.71 -0.02
CA VAL A 143 -14.66 4.00 0.73
C VAL A 143 -15.84 3.41 -0.02
N GLN A 144 -16.58 2.53 0.65
CA GLN A 144 -17.72 1.83 0.09
C GLN A 144 -18.92 2.06 1.00
N VAL A 145 -19.85 2.90 0.54
CA VAL A 145 -21.11 3.15 1.24
C VAL A 145 -22.11 2.06 0.85
N PRO A 146 -22.94 1.58 1.80
CA PRO A 146 -24.16 0.85 1.50
C PRO A 146 -24.97 1.46 0.36
N SER A 147 -25.62 0.61 -0.44
CA SER A 147 -26.50 1.07 -1.51
C SER A 147 -27.67 0.14 -1.67
N ASP A 148 -28.86 0.72 -1.83
CA ASP A 148 -30.09 -0.02 -2.10
C ASP A 148 -30.08 -0.52 -3.56
N GLY A 149 -30.12 -1.84 -3.74
CA GLY A 149 -30.30 -2.51 -5.04
C GLY A 149 -29.07 -2.51 -5.97
N ASP A 150 -28.36 -3.64 -6.03
CA ASP A 150 -28.23 -4.51 -7.22
C ASP A 150 -27.16 -5.62 -6.95
N SER A 151 -27.51 -6.81 -7.44
CA SER A 151 -26.98 -8.19 -7.42
C SER A 151 -25.49 -8.52 -7.28
N LYS A 152 -24.55 -7.58 -7.20
CA LYS A 152 -23.12 -7.92 -7.11
C LYS A 152 -22.66 -8.11 -5.67
N ARG A 153 -22.35 -9.36 -5.32
CA ARG A 153 -21.74 -9.77 -4.04
C ARG A 153 -20.40 -9.06 -3.74
N ASN A 154 -19.74 -8.53 -4.77
CA ASN A 154 -18.43 -7.89 -4.70
C ASN A 154 -18.53 -6.38 -4.97
N VAL A 155 -17.81 -5.58 -4.19
CA VAL A 155 -17.61 -4.15 -4.47
C VAL A 155 -16.38 -3.93 -5.33
N ASP A 156 -15.32 -4.67 -5.03
CA ASP A 156 -14.20 -4.83 -5.95
C ASP A 156 -14.18 -6.28 -6.40
N ASP A 157 -14.41 -6.51 -7.70
CA ASP A 157 -14.61 -7.84 -8.24
C ASP A 157 -13.30 -8.63 -8.31
N TRP A 158 -13.39 -9.93 -8.60
CA TRP A 158 -12.25 -10.83 -8.58
C TRP A 158 -11.09 -10.38 -9.48
N HIS A 159 -9.93 -10.14 -8.86
CA HIS A 159 -8.74 -9.64 -9.54
C HIS A 159 -7.46 -10.11 -8.85
N THR A 160 -6.32 -9.78 -9.44
CA THR A 160 -5.00 -9.75 -8.79
C THR A 160 -4.49 -8.31 -8.82
N ASP A 161 -3.73 -7.93 -7.81
CA ASP A 161 -3.16 -6.61 -7.70
C ASP A 161 -2.02 -6.37 -8.68
N SER A 162 -1.64 -5.11 -8.79
CA SER A 162 -0.50 -4.67 -9.59
C SER A 162 0.84 -4.81 -8.86
N TYR A 163 0.83 -5.15 -7.56
CA TYR A 163 2.02 -5.21 -6.71
C TYR A 163 2.16 -6.55 -5.99
N PRO A 164 3.39 -6.98 -5.62
CA PRO A 164 3.64 -8.30 -5.06
C PRO A 164 2.86 -8.59 -3.77
N VAL A 165 2.96 -7.71 -2.78
CA VAL A 165 2.35 -7.88 -1.47
C VAL A 165 1.52 -6.66 -1.13
N VAL A 166 0.36 -6.88 -0.53
CA VAL A 166 -0.52 -5.80 -0.08
C VAL A 166 -0.92 -6.01 1.38
N ALA A 167 -0.92 -4.93 2.15
CA ALA A 167 -1.48 -4.88 3.50
C ALA A 167 -2.79 -4.08 3.47
N ILE A 168 -3.88 -4.70 3.90
CA ILE A 168 -5.24 -4.15 3.88
C ILE A 168 -5.70 -3.97 5.33
N VAL A 169 -5.86 -2.73 5.76
CA VAL A 169 -6.33 -2.37 7.11
C VAL A 169 -7.77 -1.89 7.07
N LEU A 170 -8.65 -2.47 7.88
CA LEU A 170 -10.01 -1.95 8.05
C LEU A 170 -9.99 -0.72 8.97
N LEU A 171 -10.56 0.40 8.53
CA LEU A 171 -10.71 1.62 9.34
C LEU A 171 -12.14 1.83 9.85
N SER A 172 -13.14 1.25 9.19
CA SER A 172 -14.52 1.27 9.67
C SER A 172 -14.80 0.15 10.68
N ASN A 173 -15.98 0.17 11.29
CA ASN A 173 -16.44 -0.97 12.08
C ASN A 173 -16.71 -2.15 11.14
N PRO A 174 -16.41 -3.40 11.57
CA PRO A 174 -16.80 -4.57 10.82
C PRO A 174 -18.33 -4.67 10.78
N SER A 175 -18.87 -5.10 9.65
CA SER A 175 -20.29 -5.33 9.43
C SER A 175 -20.47 -6.69 8.75
N PRO A 176 -21.65 -7.31 8.77
CA PRO A 176 -21.92 -8.48 7.95
C PRO A 176 -21.63 -8.20 6.46
N GLY A 177 -20.95 -9.13 5.80
CA GLY A 177 -20.29 -8.85 4.54
C GLY A 177 -18.99 -8.06 4.74
N GLY A 178 -18.54 -7.33 3.72
CA GLY A 178 -17.37 -6.48 3.83
C GLY A 178 -16.02 -7.21 4.03
N GLU A 179 -16.01 -8.54 4.00
CA GLU A 179 -14.79 -9.33 4.08
C GLU A 179 -13.93 -9.17 2.82
N THR A 180 -12.62 -9.39 2.98
CA THR A 180 -11.76 -9.69 1.84
C THR A 180 -11.88 -11.18 1.56
N CYS A 181 -12.06 -11.60 0.31
CA CYS A 181 -12.20 -13.01 -0.04
C CYS A 181 -11.14 -13.40 -1.05
N CYS A 182 -10.40 -14.48 -0.77
CA CYS A 182 -9.45 -15.09 -1.70
C CYS A 182 -10.09 -16.27 -2.43
N MET A 183 -9.60 -16.57 -3.64
CA MET A 183 -10.02 -17.70 -4.46
C MET A 183 -8.87 -18.71 -4.53
N THR A 184 -9.12 -19.97 -4.24
CA THR A 184 -8.19 -21.07 -4.50
C THR A 184 -8.29 -21.51 -5.97
N THR A 185 -7.27 -22.20 -6.50
CA THR A 185 -7.26 -22.59 -7.92
C THR A 185 -8.30 -23.66 -8.28
N ASP A 186 -8.82 -24.40 -7.30
CA ASP A 186 -9.94 -25.33 -7.45
C ASP A 186 -11.33 -24.66 -7.36
N GLY A 187 -11.38 -23.33 -7.20
CA GLY A 187 -12.61 -22.54 -7.24
C GLY A 187 -13.28 -22.33 -5.88
N ASN A 188 -12.66 -22.74 -4.77
CA ASN A 188 -13.17 -22.46 -3.43
C ASN A 188 -12.87 -21.02 -2.99
N GLU A 189 -13.81 -20.46 -2.23
CA GLU A 189 -13.69 -19.14 -1.65
C GLU A 189 -13.18 -19.21 -0.20
N LEU A 190 -12.19 -18.40 0.13
CA LEU A 190 -11.68 -18.19 1.49
C LEU A 190 -12.05 -16.77 1.96
N PRO A 191 -13.20 -16.59 2.65
CA PRO A 191 -13.59 -15.30 3.21
C PRO A 191 -12.77 -14.98 4.48
N LEU A 192 -12.26 -13.76 4.57
CA LEU A 192 -11.43 -13.25 5.67
C LEU A 192 -12.13 -12.05 6.31
N GLN A 193 -12.90 -12.32 7.36
CA GLN A 193 -13.68 -11.32 8.09
C GLN A 193 -12.80 -10.55 9.07
N PHE A 194 -12.75 -9.23 8.93
CA PHE A 194 -12.08 -8.37 9.91
C PHE A 194 -12.81 -8.42 11.26
N PRO A 195 -12.13 -8.71 12.38
CA PRO A 195 -12.77 -8.80 13.69
C PRO A 195 -13.05 -7.41 14.30
N THR A 196 -12.19 -6.43 14.06
CA THR A 196 -12.32 -5.05 14.58
C THR A 196 -11.70 -4.03 13.63
N ALA A 197 -12.03 -2.75 13.81
CA ALA A 197 -11.30 -1.67 13.17
C ALA A 197 -9.81 -1.69 13.61
N GLY A 198 -8.90 -1.42 12.68
CA GLY A 198 -7.44 -1.54 12.87
C GLY A 198 -6.88 -2.93 12.61
N SER A 199 -7.73 -3.93 12.33
CA SER A 199 -7.29 -5.24 11.87
C SER A 199 -6.73 -5.18 10.44
N CYS A 200 -5.68 -5.96 10.20
CA CYS A 200 -4.93 -6.02 8.95
C CYS A 200 -4.97 -7.43 8.37
N ILE A 201 -5.14 -7.52 7.05
CA ILE A 201 -4.88 -8.73 6.25
C ILE A 201 -3.70 -8.43 5.34
N VAL A 202 -2.76 -9.37 5.24
CA VAL A 202 -1.68 -9.31 4.26
C VAL A 202 -1.89 -10.45 3.26
N LEU A 203 -1.72 -10.17 1.97
CA LEU A 203 -1.80 -11.18 0.91
C LEU A 203 -0.79 -10.91 -0.22
N GLN A 204 -0.46 -11.96 -0.97
CA GLN A 204 0.35 -11.89 -2.18
C GLN A 204 -0.53 -11.36 -3.33
N GLY A 205 -0.64 -10.04 -3.44
CA GLY A 205 -1.58 -9.33 -4.30
C GLY A 205 -1.48 -9.71 -5.76
N SER A 206 -0.26 -9.81 -6.31
CA SER A 206 -0.04 -10.11 -7.72
C SER A 206 -0.30 -11.57 -8.11
N ALA A 207 -0.47 -12.48 -7.14
CA ALA A 207 -0.61 -13.91 -7.37
C ALA A 207 -1.99 -14.44 -6.96
N VAL A 208 -2.47 -14.09 -5.76
CA VAL A 208 -3.71 -14.64 -5.20
C VAL A 208 -4.89 -13.84 -5.73
N LYS A 209 -5.78 -14.50 -6.47
CA LYS A 209 -7.02 -13.90 -6.94
C LYS A 209 -7.95 -13.61 -5.76
N HIS A 210 -8.43 -12.38 -5.65
CA HIS A 210 -9.22 -11.93 -4.51
C HIS A 210 -10.26 -10.87 -4.89
N CYS A 211 -11.21 -10.63 -3.99
CA CYS A 211 -12.25 -9.60 -4.12
C CYS A 211 -12.58 -8.98 -2.76
N ALA A 212 -13.20 -7.79 -2.78
CA ALA A 212 -13.79 -7.18 -1.59
C ALA A 212 -15.32 -7.37 -1.61
N ARG A 213 -15.88 -7.96 -0.55
CA ARG A 213 -17.31 -8.21 -0.44
C ARG A 213 -18.06 -6.94 -0.07
N ARG A 214 -19.32 -6.86 -0.50
CA ARG A 214 -20.21 -5.77 -0.13
C ARG A 214 -20.63 -5.90 1.33
N VAL A 215 -20.74 -4.76 2.01
CA VAL A 215 -21.45 -4.70 3.29
C VAL A 215 -22.94 -4.95 3.03
N LEU A 216 -23.55 -5.80 3.84
CA LEU A 216 -24.95 -6.19 3.69
C LEU A 216 -25.94 -5.23 4.38
N SER A 217 -25.43 -4.30 5.20
CA SER A 217 -26.25 -3.23 5.78
C SER A 217 -26.68 -2.24 4.71
N GLU A 218 -27.88 -1.69 4.86
CA GLU A 218 -28.41 -0.57 4.08
C GLU A 218 -28.09 0.79 4.75
N ASN A 219 -27.63 0.78 6.01
CA ASN A 219 -27.39 2.01 6.75
C ASN A 219 -26.06 2.66 6.33
N PRO A 220 -26.05 3.88 5.76
CA PRO A 220 -24.83 4.52 5.25
C PRO A 220 -23.69 4.65 6.26
N VAL A 221 -23.97 4.64 7.57
CA VAL A 221 -22.94 4.70 8.62
C VAL A 221 -22.09 3.42 8.71
N ASP A 222 -22.56 2.32 8.12
CA ASP A 222 -21.88 1.02 8.07
C ASP A 222 -20.96 0.91 6.84
N ALA A 223 -20.53 2.05 6.28
CA ALA A 223 -19.57 2.10 5.18
C ALA A 223 -18.31 1.30 5.48
N ARG A 224 -17.84 0.51 4.50
CA ARG A 224 -16.55 -0.17 4.54
C ARG A 224 -15.46 0.80 4.09
N ILE A 225 -14.59 1.15 5.03
CA ILE A 225 -13.42 1.99 4.77
C ILE A 225 -12.18 1.14 5.01
N THR A 226 -11.37 0.93 3.98
CA THR A 226 -10.09 0.22 4.10
C THR A 226 -8.94 1.07 3.62
N MET A 227 -7.83 1.04 4.33
CA MET A 227 -6.57 1.64 3.93
C MET A 227 -5.59 0.55 3.49
N VAL A 228 -4.94 0.76 2.35
CA VAL A 228 -4.17 -0.26 1.64
C VAL A 228 -2.78 0.27 1.32
N THR A 229 -1.74 -0.52 1.58
CA THR A 229 -0.36 -0.18 1.20
C THR A 229 0.31 -1.37 0.53
N SER A 230 1.01 -1.06 -0.56
CA SER A 230 1.71 -2.04 -1.39
C SER A 230 3.18 -2.16 -1.00
N TYR A 231 3.67 -3.39 -0.97
CA TYR A 231 5.03 -3.76 -0.61
C TYR A 231 5.69 -4.57 -1.72
N VAL A 232 7.01 -4.42 -1.79
CA VAL A 232 7.92 -5.21 -2.64
C VAL A 232 9.00 -5.84 -1.76
N PRO A 233 9.65 -6.94 -2.19
CA PRO A 233 10.79 -7.47 -1.48
C PRO A 233 11.89 -6.42 -1.31
N ALA A 234 12.51 -6.40 -0.12
CA ALA A 234 13.60 -5.49 0.20
C ALA A 234 14.89 -5.88 -0.53
N ASP A 235 15.12 -7.18 -0.74
CA ASP A 235 16.24 -7.70 -1.52
C ASP A 235 16.10 -7.25 -2.99
N PRO A 236 17.04 -6.45 -3.51
CA PRO A 236 17.01 -6.02 -4.90
C PRO A 236 17.11 -7.20 -5.88
N MET A 237 17.63 -8.36 -5.50
CA MET A 237 17.74 -9.53 -6.37
C MET A 237 16.48 -10.40 -6.41
N ALA A 238 15.52 -10.16 -5.51
CA ALA A 238 14.26 -10.89 -5.51
C ALA A 238 13.38 -10.50 -6.71
N PRO A 239 12.48 -11.41 -7.15
CA PRO A 239 11.51 -11.11 -8.19
C PRO A 239 10.62 -9.92 -7.81
N ASP A 240 10.50 -8.96 -8.73
CA ASP A 240 9.57 -7.85 -8.64
C ASP A 240 8.66 -7.87 -9.87
N CYS A 241 7.40 -8.28 -9.65
CA CYS A 241 6.37 -8.34 -10.68
C CYS A 241 5.45 -7.12 -10.68
N SER A 242 5.88 -6.00 -10.08
CA SER A 242 5.09 -4.77 -10.07
C SER A 242 4.79 -4.27 -11.47
N ILE A 243 3.57 -3.79 -11.67
CA ILE A 243 3.04 -3.11 -12.87
C ILE A 243 2.14 -1.93 -12.43
N LEU A 244 1.61 -1.14 -13.37
CA LEU A 244 0.70 -0.02 -13.09
C LEU A 244 -0.70 -0.19 -13.69
N ARG A 245 -1.07 -1.38 -14.19
CA ARG A 245 -2.36 -1.63 -14.84
C ARG A 245 -3.58 -1.16 -14.03
N GLY A 246 -3.64 -1.48 -12.73
CA GLY A 246 -4.71 -1.00 -11.85
C GLY A 246 -4.59 0.50 -11.52
N PRO A 247 -3.48 0.92 -10.90
CA PRO A 247 -3.22 2.30 -10.46
C PRO A 247 -3.51 3.38 -11.50
N ARG A 248 -3.19 3.17 -12.78
CA ARG A 248 -3.38 4.19 -13.83
C ARG A 248 -4.82 4.67 -14.00
N THR A 249 -5.79 3.85 -13.65
CA THR A 249 -7.20 4.16 -13.91
C THR A 249 -7.78 5.19 -12.94
N ASN A 250 -7.12 5.44 -11.81
CA ASN A 250 -7.64 6.24 -10.70
C ASN A 250 -6.53 6.97 -9.93
N SER A 251 -5.56 7.51 -10.66
CA SER A 251 -4.42 8.25 -10.09
C SER A 251 -4.12 9.51 -10.90
N ASP A 252 -3.43 10.44 -10.27
CA ASP A 252 -2.67 11.47 -10.96
C ASP A 252 -1.47 10.79 -11.66
N LEU A 253 -1.53 10.72 -12.98
CA LEU A 253 -0.52 10.01 -13.78
C LEU A 253 0.85 10.68 -13.74
N GLU A 254 0.92 12.01 -13.59
CA GLU A 254 2.19 12.73 -13.58
C GLU A 254 2.97 12.38 -12.31
N VAL A 255 2.30 12.42 -11.16
CA VAL A 255 2.91 12.03 -9.87
C VAL A 255 3.21 10.53 -9.84
N LEU A 256 2.28 9.70 -10.29
CA LEU A 256 2.46 8.24 -10.33
C LEU A 256 3.66 7.85 -11.20
N TYR A 257 3.81 8.42 -12.40
CA TYR A 257 4.90 8.08 -13.31
C TYR A 257 6.25 8.61 -12.85
N CYS A 258 6.28 9.78 -12.20
CA CYS A 258 7.50 10.29 -11.58
C CYS A 258 8.03 9.27 -10.55
N GLN A 259 7.19 8.89 -9.58
CA GLN A 259 7.60 7.95 -8.53
C GLN A 259 7.86 6.53 -9.04
N TRP A 260 7.10 6.08 -10.03
CA TRP A 260 7.36 4.81 -10.71
C TRP A 260 8.74 4.80 -11.37
N ALA A 261 9.08 5.85 -12.12
CA ALA A 261 10.39 5.95 -12.77
C ALA A 261 11.51 5.96 -11.74
N GLU A 262 11.40 6.77 -10.69
CA GLU A 262 12.36 6.81 -9.58
C GLU A 262 12.55 5.43 -8.94
N TYR A 263 11.45 4.78 -8.55
CA TYR A 263 11.45 3.44 -7.95
C TYR A 263 12.15 2.41 -8.85
N ARG A 264 11.74 2.34 -10.13
CA ARG A 264 12.23 1.32 -11.05
C ARG A 264 13.70 1.52 -11.38
N LEU A 265 14.14 2.76 -11.61
CA LEU A 265 15.54 3.07 -11.88
C LEU A 265 16.43 2.81 -10.66
N ALA A 266 15.98 3.18 -9.45
CA ALA A 266 16.72 2.90 -8.22
C ALA A 266 16.84 1.40 -7.93
N SER A 267 15.77 0.63 -8.18
CA SER A 267 15.77 -0.84 -8.05
C SER A 267 16.76 -1.48 -9.04
N LEU A 268 16.74 -1.03 -10.30
CA LEU A 268 17.70 -1.51 -11.30
C LEU A 268 19.15 -1.16 -10.94
N ALA A 269 19.41 0.07 -10.51
CA ALA A 269 20.75 0.49 -10.10
C ALA A 269 21.28 -0.38 -8.93
N SER A 270 20.41 -0.73 -7.99
CA SER A 270 20.75 -1.62 -6.87
C SER A 270 21.10 -3.04 -7.34
N LYS A 271 20.34 -3.58 -8.31
CA LYS A 271 20.62 -4.87 -8.96
C LYS A 271 21.97 -4.86 -9.68
N VAL A 272 22.21 -3.87 -10.52
CA VAL A 272 23.46 -3.72 -11.28
C VAL A 272 24.66 -3.61 -10.33
N THR A 273 24.55 -2.80 -9.28
CA THR A 273 25.61 -2.64 -8.27
C THR A 273 25.94 -3.97 -7.59
N THR A 274 24.91 -4.72 -7.16
CA THR A 274 25.08 -6.02 -6.49
C THR A 274 25.75 -7.04 -7.42
N LEU A 275 25.28 -7.16 -8.66
CA LEU A 275 25.84 -8.09 -9.64
C LEU A 275 27.28 -7.73 -10.02
N SER A 276 27.56 -6.45 -10.26
CA SER A 276 28.90 -5.95 -10.59
C SER A 276 29.89 -6.26 -9.47
N GLN A 277 29.50 -6.01 -8.22
CA GLN A 277 30.31 -6.34 -7.05
C GLN A 277 30.58 -7.85 -6.97
N GLY A 278 29.56 -8.69 -7.16
CA GLY A 278 29.73 -10.15 -7.17
C GLY A 278 30.68 -10.67 -8.27
N VAL A 279 30.65 -10.06 -9.45
CA VAL A 279 31.63 -10.36 -10.53
C VAL A 279 33.03 -9.93 -10.13
N ALA A 280 33.20 -8.75 -9.54
CA ALA A 280 34.48 -8.25 -9.07
C ALA A 280 35.08 -9.14 -7.96
N ASP A 281 34.26 -9.58 -7.01
CA ASP A 281 34.65 -10.52 -5.95
C ASP A 281 35.09 -11.87 -6.53
N THR A 282 34.32 -12.41 -7.47
CA THR A 282 34.67 -13.67 -8.13
C THR A 282 35.97 -13.56 -8.91
N ARG A 283 36.19 -12.44 -9.61
CA ARG A 283 37.46 -12.16 -10.29
C ARG A 283 38.62 -12.07 -9.31
N ARG A 284 38.46 -11.41 -8.15
CA ARG A 284 39.51 -11.35 -7.12
C ARG A 284 39.85 -12.73 -6.56
N ALA A 285 38.85 -13.57 -6.32
CA ALA A 285 39.03 -14.89 -5.73
C ALA A 285 39.54 -15.97 -6.71
N LYS A 286 39.05 -15.98 -7.96
CA LYS A 286 39.27 -17.06 -8.94
C LYS A 286 39.93 -16.61 -10.24
N GLY A 287 40.05 -15.30 -10.48
CA GLY A 287 40.58 -14.71 -11.73
C GLY A 287 39.64 -14.78 -12.94
N ARG A 288 38.54 -15.54 -12.88
CA ARG A 288 37.60 -15.76 -13.98
C ARG A 288 36.21 -16.18 -13.48
N LEU A 289 35.21 -16.02 -14.33
CA LEU A 289 33.91 -16.68 -14.19
C LEU A 289 33.94 -18.07 -14.84
N THR A 290 33.25 -19.03 -14.25
CA THR A 290 32.95 -20.34 -14.84
C THR A 290 31.86 -20.22 -15.91
N ARG A 291 31.67 -21.26 -16.73
CA ARG A 291 30.59 -21.28 -17.73
C ARG A 291 29.20 -21.15 -17.09
N ILE A 292 29.00 -21.72 -15.91
CA ILE A 292 27.74 -21.64 -15.16
C ILE A 292 27.51 -20.21 -14.68
N GLU A 293 28.51 -19.60 -14.01
CA GLU A 293 28.40 -18.21 -13.53
C GLU A 293 28.20 -17.20 -14.69
N VAL A 294 28.78 -17.45 -15.88
CA VAL A 294 28.51 -16.65 -17.08
C VAL A 294 27.07 -16.79 -17.55
N LYS A 295 26.53 -18.02 -17.58
CA LYS A 295 25.14 -18.27 -17.97
C LYS A 295 24.16 -17.60 -17.00
N ASP A 296 24.42 -17.71 -15.70
CA ASP A 296 23.61 -17.06 -14.66
C ASP A 296 23.62 -15.54 -14.84
N LEU A 297 24.79 -14.94 -15.09
CA LEU A 297 24.91 -13.50 -15.36
C LEU A 297 24.14 -13.09 -16.63
N GLN A 298 24.19 -13.90 -17.69
CA GLN A 298 23.41 -13.65 -18.92
C GLN A 298 21.90 -13.65 -18.64
N GLU A 299 21.41 -14.61 -17.85
CA GLU A 299 20.00 -14.68 -17.45
C GLU A 299 19.61 -13.44 -16.63
N ARG A 300 20.44 -13.01 -15.67
CA ARG A 300 20.20 -11.76 -14.91
C ARG A 300 20.18 -10.51 -15.78
N CYS A 301 21.05 -10.43 -16.79
CA CYS A 301 21.01 -9.34 -17.76
C CYS A 301 19.69 -9.34 -18.56
N GLN A 302 19.20 -10.52 -18.97
CA GLN A 302 17.94 -10.65 -19.67
C GLN A 302 16.73 -10.27 -18.80
N GLU A 303 16.75 -10.63 -17.52
CA GLU A 303 15.75 -10.21 -16.53
C GLU A 303 15.75 -8.68 -16.37
N MET A 304 16.91 -8.03 -16.29
CA MET A 304 17.02 -6.58 -16.21
C MET A 304 16.49 -5.87 -17.47
N MET A 305 16.76 -6.42 -18.66
CA MET A 305 16.20 -5.90 -19.91
C MET A 305 14.66 -6.02 -19.91
N SER A 306 14.11 -7.16 -19.48
CA SER A 306 12.67 -7.34 -19.37
C SER A 306 12.06 -6.37 -18.34
N PHE A 307 12.72 -6.19 -17.20
CA PHE A 307 12.30 -5.26 -16.15
C PHE A 307 12.20 -3.81 -16.67
N LEU A 308 13.21 -3.34 -17.41
CA LEU A 308 13.19 -2.02 -18.05
C LEU A 308 12.11 -1.91 -19.13
N SER A 309 11.92 -2.95 -19.93
CA SER A 309 10.86 -2.96 -20.95
C SER A 309 9.48 -2.79 -20.33
N VAL A 310 9.20 -3.51 -19.23
CA VAL A 310 7.94 -3.35 -18.48
C VAL A 310 7.84 -1.94 -17.90
N THR A 311 8.93 -1.42 -17.31
CA THR A 311 8.96 -0.05 -16.78
C THR A 311 8.50 0.97 -17.82
N ALA A 312 9.03 0.90 -19.04
CA ALA A 312 8.67 1.80 -20.13
C ALA A 312 7.24 1.57 -20.63
N GLN A 313 6.81 0.31 -20.76
CA GLN A 313 5.47 -0.04 -21.22
C GLN A 313 4.37 0.41 -20.26
N GLU A 314 4.63 0.48 -18.96
CA GLU A 314 3.60 0.89 -17.98
C GLU A 314 3.36 2.41 -17.94
N MET A 315 4.28 3.24 -18.45
CA MET A 315 4.12 4.71 -18.48
C MET A 315 3.45 5.16 -19.79
N GLN A 316 2.11 5.15 -19.82
CA GLN A 316 1.31 5.52 -21.00
C GLN A 316 0.20 6.51 -20.62
N PHE A 317 0.00 7.57 -21.40
CA PHE A 317 -1.16 8.45 -21.23
C PHE A 317 -2.39 7.92 -21.96
#